data_AF-A0A175RBK1-F1
#
_entry.id   AF-A0A175RBK1-F1
#
_cell.length_a   1.000
_cell.length_b   1.000
_cell.length_c   1.000
_cell.angle_alpha   90.00
_cell.angle_beta   90.00
_cell.angle_gamma   90.00
#
_symmetry.space_group_name_H-M   'P 1'
#
loop_
_entity.id
_entity.type
_entity.pdbx_description
1 polymer ?
#
loop_
_entity_poly.entity_id
_entity_poly.type
_entity_poly.pdbx_seq_one_letter_code
_entity_poly.pdbx_strand_id
1 'polypeptide(L)'
;MAYLTFFPVGNGDMALIQLDNGQNVLIDINIRAAADNPDDSTYDVAKDLKDRLPRDEQGRLYVDAFLVSHPDADHVTGLSTHFHLGSPDDFPLGNKNLILIREMWSSPIVFRRAR
;
A
#
# COMPACT_ATOMS: atom_id res chain seq x y z
N MET A 1 -1.43 -18.64 -10.64
CA MET A 1 -2.62 -17.95 -11.20
C MET A 1 -2.49 -16.49 -10.84
N ALA A 2 -2.75 -15.60 -11.79
CA ALA A 2 -2.70 -14.16 -11.54
C ALA A 2 -4.07 -13.63 -11.10
N TYR A 3 -4.08 -12.64 -10.21
CA TYR A 3 -5.30 -11.99 -9.73
C TYR A 3 -5.17 -10.47 -9.83
N LEU A 4 -6.30 -9.81 -10.09
CA LEU A 4 -6.45 -8.36 -9.97
C LEU A 4 -7.56 -8.09 -8.97
N THR A 5 -7.22 -7.45 -7.86
CA THR A 5 -8.16 -7.10 -6.78
C THR A 5 -8.37 -5.59 -6.78
N PHE A 6 -9.62 -5.14 -6.84
CA PHE A 6 -9.99 -3.74 -6.63
C PHE A 6 -10.52 -3.58 -5.21
N PHE A 7 -9.98 -2.62 -4.47
CA PHE A 7 -10.41 -2.38 -3.09
C PHE A 7 -11.54 -1.33 -3.02
N PRO A 8 -12.53 -1.51 -2.13
CA PRO A 8 -13.66 -0.60 -2.02
C PRO A 8 -13.30 0.66 -1.21
N VAL A 9 -12.52 1.57 -1.81
CA VAL A 9 -12.02 2.78 -1.13
C VAL A 9 -12.94 4.00 -1.24
N GLY A 10 -13.99 3.92 -2.04
CA GLY A 10 -14.92 5.01 -2.29
C GLY A 10 -14.46 5.88 -3.46
N ASN A 11 -13.75 6.98 -3.16
CA ASN A 11 -13.19 7.88 -4.18
C ASN A 11 -11.72 7.55 -4.44
N GLY A 12 -11.22 7.82 -5.65
CA GLY A 12 -9.87 7.46 -6.07
C GLY A 12 -9.66 5.96 -6.24
N ASP A 13 -8.40 5.54 -6.33
CA ASP A 13 -8.03 4.20 -6.74
C ASP A 13 -7.21 3.44 -5.68
N MET A 14 -7.41 2.13 -5.63
CA MET A 14 -6.56 1.19 -4.93
C MET A 14 -6.76 -0.21 -5.50
N ALA A 15 -5.70 -0.81 -6.05
CA ALA A 15 -5.75 -2.14 -6.62
C ALA A 15 -4.47 -2.95 -6.35
N LEU A 16 -4.62 -4.27 -6.15
CA LEU A 16 -3.51 -5.20 -6.01
C LEU A 16 -3.49 -6.16 -7.19
N ILE A 17 -2.38 -6.16 -7.92
CA ILE A 17 -2.05 -7.19 -8.91
C ILE A 17 -1.19 -8.25 -8.23
N GLN A 18 -1.65 -9.49 -8.27
CA GLN A 18 -0.88 -10.67 -7.89
C GLN A 18 -0.47 -11.39 -9.16
N LEU A 19 0.83 -11.45 -9.42
CA LEU A 19 1.40 -12.17 -10.56
C LEU A 19 1.43 -13.67 -10.28
N ASP A 20 1.50 -14.48 -11.33
CA ASP A 20 1.50 -15.94 -11.22
C ASP A 20 2.74 -16.51 -10.53
N ASN A 21 3.84 -15.75 -10.51
CA ASN A 21 5.07 -16.03 -9.78
C ASN A 21 5.04 -15.59 -8.29
N GLY A 22 3.90 -15.09 -7.81
CA GLY A 22 3.69 -14.67 -6.42
C GLY A 22 4.09 -13.22 -6.10
N GLN A 23 4.58 -12.46 -7.08
CA GLN A 23 4.90 -11.04 -6.87
C GLN A 23 3.63 -10.18 -6.76
N ASN A 24 3.70 -9.13 -5.93
CA ASN A 24 2.58 -8.25 -5.60
C ASN A 24 2.90 -6.81 -6.04
N VAL A 25 2.07 -6.26 -6.95
CA VAL A 25 2.13 -4.85 -7.36
C VAL A 25 0.90 -4.13 -6.82
N LEU A 26 1.11 -3.17 -5.93
CA LEU A 26 0.05 -2.30 -5.42
C LEU A 26 -0.01 -1.03 -6.27
N ILE A 27 -1.20 -0.66 -6.72
CA ILE A 27 -1.47 0.56 -7.51
C ILE A 27 -2.34 1.48 -6.67
N ASP A 28 -1.80 2.66 -6.36
CA ASP A 28 -2.40 3.71 -5.53
C ASP A 28 -2.88 3.21 -4.16
N ILE A 29 -3.24 4.16 -3.29
CA ILE A 29 -3.86 3.86 -2.00
C ILE A 29 -4.85 4.95 -1.60
N ASN A 30 -5.96 4.54 -0.98
CA ASN A 30 -6.83 5.46 -0.27
C ASN A 30 -7.39 4.82 1.00
N ILE A 31 -6.50 4.67 1.99
CA ILE A 31 -6.83 4.10 3.29
C ILE A 31 -7.22 5.24 4.23
N ARG A 32 -8.51 5.55 4.25
CA ARG A 32 -9.07 6.64 5.08
C ARG A 32 -9.00 6.27 6.56
N ALA A 33 -8.75 7.24 7.43
CA ALA A 33 -8.66 7.00 8.89
C ALA A 33 -9.91 6.33 9.49
N ALA A 34 -11.09 6.52 8.90
CA ALA A 34 -12.30 5.82 9.29
C ALA A 34 -12.20 4.28 9.11
N ALA A 35 -11.44 3.81 8.11
CA ALA A 35 -11.19 2.38 7.89
C ALA A 35 -10.31 1.73 8.98
N ASP A 36 -9.58 2.54 9.75
CA ASP A 36 -8.78 2.07 10.90
C ASP A 36 -9.58 2.06 12.21
N ASN A 37 -10.80 2.61 12.21
CA ASN A 37 -11.65 2.67 13.39
C ASN A 37 -12.56 1.42 13.44
N PRO A 38 -12.38 0.49 14.41
CA PRO A 38 -13.22 -0.70 14.52
C PRO A 38 -14.69 -0.41 14.84
N ASP A 39 -15.00 0.80 15.34
CA ASP A 39 -16.36 1.24 15.61
C ASP A 39 -17.01 1.96 14.41
N ASP A 40 -16.27 2.19 13.33
CA ASP A 40 -16.80 2.75 12.08
C ASP A 40 -17.22 1.64 11.10
N SER A 41 -18.26 1.88 10.32
CA SER A 41 -18.75 0.92 9.30
C SER A 41 -17.89 0.86 8.03
N THR A 42 -16.88 1.72 7.91
CA THR A 42 -15.98 1.76 6.76
C THR A 42 -15.20 0.45 6.64
N TYR A 43 -15.12 -0.08 5.42
CA TYR A 43 -14.39 -1.32 5.15
C TYR A 43 -12.90 -1.19 5.51
N ASP A 44 -12.40 -2.10 6.36
CA ASP A 44 -10.99 -2.17 6.78
C ASP A 44 -10.12 -2.70 5.63
N VAL A 45 -9.84 -1.80 4.68
CA VAL A 45 -9.02 -2.05 3.51
C VAL A 45 -7.56 -2.31 3.89
N ALA A 46 -7.08 -1.73 5.00
CA ALA A 46 -5.72 -1.91 5.46
C ALA A 46 -5.48 -3.37 5.87
N LYS A 47 -6.42 -3.93 6.65
CA LYS A 47 -6.38 -5.33 7.04
C LYS A 47 -6.54 -6.27 5.85
N ASP A 48 -7.49 -6.00 4.95
CA ASP A 48 -7.68 -6.83 3.74
C ASP A 48 -6.42 -6.86 2.87
N LEU A 49 -5.76 -5.71 2.67
CA LEU A 49 -4.45 -5.67 2.00
C LEU A 49 -3.42 -6.51 2.75
N LYS A 50 -3.22 -6.28 4.06
CA LYS A 50 -2.18 -6.94 4.86
C LYS A 50 -2.36 -8.45 4.94
N ASP A 51 -3.60 -8.94 4.96
CA ASP A 51 -3.92 -10.38 4.98
C ASP A 51 -3.52 -11.08 3.66
N ARG A 52 -3.36 -10.32 2.57
CA ARG A 52 -2.95 -10.84 1.25
C ARG A 52 -1.45 -10.76 1.00
N LEU A 53 -0.73 -9.92 1.75
CA LEU A 53 0.67 -9.66 1.48
C LEU A 53 1.58 -10.72 2.13
N PRO A 54 2.65 -11.14 1.42
CA PRO A 54 3.65 -12.02 1.99
C PRO A 54 4.48 -11.29 3.07
N ARG A 55 5.17 -12.09 3.87
CA ARG A 55 6.24 -11.62 4.75
C ARG A 55 7.58 -12.11 4.24
N ASP A 56 8.62 -11.29 4.38
CA ASP A 56 9.98 -11.70 4.04
C ASP A 56 10.65 -12.50 5.17
N GLU A 57 11.91 -12.89 4.98
CA GLU A 57 12.70 -13.67 5.95
C GLU A 57 12.85 -12.97 7.31
N GLN A 58 12.70 -11.64 7.35
CA GLN A 58 12.76 -10.81 8.56
C GLN A 58 11.36 -10.59 9.17
N GLY A 59 10.32 -11.18 8.57
CA GLY A 59 8.94 -11.08 9.03
C GLY A 59 8.23 -9.79 8.63
N ARG A 60 8.80 -8.98 7.73
CA ARG A 60 8.22 -7.69 7.29
C ARG A 60 7.18 -7.95 6.21
N LEU A 61 5.99 -7.34 6.33
CA LEU A 61 5.03 -7.31 5.22
C LEU A 61 5.63 -6.49 4.08
N TYR A 62 5.41 -6.89 2.84
CA TYR A 62 5.95 -6.14 1.71
C TYR A 62 5.07 -6.21 0.46
N VAL A 63 5.27 -5.21 -0.39
CA VAL A 63 4.90 -5.24 -1.82
C VAL A 63 6.18 -5.25 -2.65
N ASP A 64 6.16 -5.96 -3.77
CA ASP A 64 7.31 -6.00 -4.69
C ASP A 64 7.45 -4.67 -5.42
N ALA A 65 6.33 -4.11 -5.88
CA ALA A 65 6.28 -2.76 -6.44
C ALA A 65 5.07 -1.98 -5.92
N PHE A 66 5.25 -0.68 -5.69
CA PHE A 66 4.19 0.26 -5.42
C PHE A 66 4.16 1.33 -6.51
N LEU A 67 3.06 1.37 -7.26
CA LEU A 67 2.82 2.36 -8.32
C LEU A 67 1.93 3.48 -7.79
N VAL A 68 2.38 4.72 -7.94
CA VAL A 68 1.57 5.92 -7.70
C VAL A 68 1.28 6.63 -9.02
N SER A 69 0.00 6.76 -9.36
CA SER A 69 -0.47 7.38 -10.59
C SER A 69 -0.27 8.90 -10.57
N HIS A 70 -0.66 9.57 -9.47
CA HIS A 70 -0.49 11.00 -9.22
C HIS A 70 -0.62 11.32 -7.71
N PRO A 71 -0.23 12.52 -7.25
CA PRO A 71 -0.14 12.81 -5.81
C PRO A 71 -1.44 13.38 -5.20
N ASP A 72 -2.59 13.21 -5.86
CA ASP A 72 -3.84 13.71 -5.31
C ASP A 72 -4.25 12.83 -4.12
N ALA A 73 -4.90 13.42 -3.11
CA ALA A 73 -5.06 12.78 -1.80
C ALA A 73 -5.76 11.41 -1.87
N ASP A 74 -6.72 11.24 -2.77
CA ASP A 74 -7.46 10.00 -3.01
C ASP A 74 -6.64 8.90 -3.72
N HIS A 75 -5.34 9.10 -3.94
CA HIS A 75 -4.41 8.09 -4.46
C HIS A 75 -3.21 7.85 -3.54
N VAL A 76 -3.04 8.64 -2.46
CA VAL A 76 -1.92 8.53 -1.51
C VAL A 76 -2.33 8.52 -0.03
N THR A 77 -3.63 8.60 0.27
CA THR A 77 -4.11 8.65 1.66
C THR A 77 -3.80 7.34 2.40
N GLY A 78 -3.25 7.47 3.61
CA GLY A 78 -2.85 6.34 4.45
C GLY A 78 -1.39 5.90 4.28
N LEU A 79 -0.63 6.51 3.35
CA LEU A 79 0.76 6.14 3.07
C LEU A 79 1.63 6.12 4.33
N SER A 80 1.69 7.25 5.05
CA SER A 80 2.52 7.42 6.24
C SER A 80 2.06 6.60 7.45
N THR A 81 0.81 6.13 7.45
CA THR A 81 0.25 5.30 8.52
C THR A 81 0.59 3.83 8.35
N HIS A 82 0.53 3.31 7.11
CA HIS A 82 0.59 1.87 6.86
C HIS A 82 1.89 1.39 6.22
N PHE A 83 2.73 2.30 5.71
CA PHE A 83 3.95 1.96 5.02
C PHE A 83 5.19 2.49 5.74
N HIS A 84 6.29 1.76 5.60
CA HIS A 84 7.60 2.25 5.99
C HIS A 84 8.16 3.13 4.87
N LEU A 85 8.47 4.39 5.18
CA LEU A 85 8.93 5.39 4.21
C LEU A 85 10.43 5.72 4.33
N GLY A 86 11.15 5.01 5.20
CA GLY A 86 12.60 5.13 5.37
C GLY A 86 13.38 4.08 4.59
N SER A 87 14.69 4.00 4.82
CA SER A 87 15.52 2.92 4.28
C SER A 87 15.01 1.55 4.76
N PRO A 88 15.03 0.48 3.94
CA PRO A 88 14.71 -0.87 4.39
C PRO A 88 15.51 -1.32 5.62
N ASP A 89 16.73 -0.81 5.80
CA ASP A 89 17.59 -1.10 6.95
C ASP A 89 17.10 -0.45 8.25
N ASP A 90 16.34 0.64 8.14
CA ASP A 90 15.74 1.36 9.27
C ASP A 90 14.34 0.84 9.61
N PHE A 91 13.93 -0.31 9.06
CA PHE A 91 12.60 -0.86 9.32
C PHE A 91 12.46 -1.16 10.82
N PRO A 92 11.44 -0.60 11.51
CA PRO A 92 11.34 -0.66 12.96
C PRO A 92 11.22 -2.09 13.48
N LEU A 93 12.18 -2.49 14.31
CA LEU A 93 12.19 -3.80 14.96
C LEU A 93 10.91 -4.03 15.75
N GLY A 94 10.23 -5.14 15.50
CA GLY A 94 9.01 -5.52 16.20
C GLY A 94 7.73 -4.86 15.70
N ASN A 95 7.77 -3.87 14.81
CA ASN A 95 6.56 -3.31 14.20
C ASN A 95 6.11 -4.19 13.03
N LYS A 96 5.19 -5.11 13.29
CA LYS A 96 4.70 -6.09 12.31
C LYS A 96 3.59 -5.55 11.39
N ASN A 97 3.19 -4.29 11.56
CA ASN A 97 2.01 -3.70 10.94
C ASN A 97 2.31 -2.72 9.81
N LEU A 98 3.58 -2.34 9.61
CA LEU A 98 3.99 -1.55 8.45
C LEU A 98 4.30 -2.46 7.25
N ILE A 99 4.06 -1.92 6.07
CA ILE A 99 4.36 -2.55 4.78
C ILE A 99 5.64 -1.92 4.21
N LEU A 100 6.60 -2.76 3.84
CA LEU A 100 7.81 -2.36 3.11
C LEU A 100 7.51 -2.24 1.62
N ILE A 101 7.98 -1.15 1.01
CA ILE A 101 7.96 -0.95 -0.44
C ILE A 101 9.36 -1.32 -0.96
N ARG A 102 9.47 -2.36 -1.78
CA ARG A 102 10.77 -2.78 -2.36
C ARG A 102 11.16 -1.97 -3.58
N GLU A 103 10.18 -1.67 -4.42
CA GLU A 103 10.35 -0.85 -5.62
C GLU A 103 9.19 0.16 -5.71
N MET A 104 9.51 1.40 -6.12
CA MET A 104 8.51 2.44 -6.34
C MET A 104 8.45 2.83 -7.80
N TRP A 105 7.25 2.83 -8.37
CA TRP A 105 6.95 3.34 -9.70
C TRP A 105 6.09 4.59 -9.56
N SER A 106 6.40 5.62 -10.33
CA SER A 106 5.64 6.85 -10.28
C SER A 106 5.57 7.47 -11.66
N SER A 107 4.43 8.07 -11.98
CA SER A 107 4.35 8.98 -13.12
C SER A 107 5.32 10.15 -12.94
N PRO A 108 5.95 10.66 -14.02
CA PRO A 108 6.76 11.88 -13.96
C PRO A 108 6.00 13.10 -13.40
N ILE A 109 4.66 13.08 -13.40
CA ILE A 109 3.83 14.15 -12.84
C ILE A 109 4.04 14.35 -11.32
N VAL A 110 4.36 13.28 -10.60
CA VAL A 110 4.59 13.29 -9.14
C VAL A 110 5.71 14.27 -8.79
N PHE A 111 6.79 14.29 -9.57
CA PHE A 111 7.94 15.16 -9.33
C PHE A 111 7.78 16.58 -9.89
N ARG A 112 6.81 16.82 -10.78
CA ARG A 112 6.60 18.13 -11.43
C ARG A 112 5.62 19.03 -10.67
N ARG A 113 4.83 18.49 -9.75
CA ARG A 113 3.84 19.24 -8.95
C ARG A 113 4.36 19.64 -7.56
N ALA A 114 5.51 19.12 -7.13
CA ALA A 114 6.19 19.61 -5.93
C ALA A 114 6.66 21.06 -6.20
N ARG A 115 6.00 22.03 -5.57
CA ARG A 115 6.46 23.42 -5.51
C ARG A 115 7.23 23.66 -4.24
#